data_AF-Q2CIF6-F1
#
_entry.id   AF-Q2CIF6-F1
#
_cell.length_a   1.000
_cell.length_b   1.000
_cell.length_c   1.000
_cell.angle_alpha   90.00
_cell.angle_beta   90.00
_cell.angle_gamma   90.00
#
_symmetry.space_group_name_H-M   'P 1'
#
loop_
_entity.id
_entity.type
_entity.pdbx_description
1 polymer ?
#
loop_
_entity_poly.entity_id
_entity_poly.type
_entity_poly.pdbx_seq_one_letter_code
_entity_poly.pdbx_strand_id
1 'polypeptide(L)'
;MQKVYPNATAALEGLLHDGMTIAAGGFGLCGIPELLIQALVDSGVKDLTVASNNAGVDDFGLGLLLQTRQIRKMMSSYVGENAEFMRQYLSGELELEFNPQGTLAERMRAGGAGIAGFYTKTGVGTQIAEGKEVKSFDGEDYILERGIFADLSIVKAWKADETGNAVFRKTARNFNPPAAMCGRVCVMEVEEIVPAGSLEPDHIHLPGIYVHRLIQGDHEKRIEQRTVRKAETA
;
A
#
# COMPACT_ATOMS: atom_id res chain seq x y z
N MET A 1 13.87 -17.44 -12.81
CA MET A 1 12.85 -17.84 -11.83
C MET A 1 11.51 -17.34 -12.35
N GLN A 2 10.52 -18.21 -12.49
CA GLN A 2 9.20 -17.83 -13.01
C GLN A 2 8.45 -17.03 -11.94
N LYS A 3 8.05 -15.80 -12.26
CA LYS A 3 7.34 -14.90 -11.33
C LYS A 3 5.83 -14.85 -11.58
N VAL A 4 5.36 -15.33 -12.73
CA VAL A 4 3.95 -15.24 -13.13
C VAL A 4 3.15 -16.37 -12.51
N TYR A 5 2.07 -16.00 -11.81
CA TYR A 5 1.11 -16.91 -11.19
C TYR A 5 -0.25 -16.77 -11.88
N PRO A 6 -1.08 -17.85 -11.89
CA PRO A 6 -2.34 -17.85 -12.64
C PRO A 6 -3.43 -16.97 -12.02
N ASN A 7 -3.38 -16.71 -10.71
CA ASN A 7 -4.36 -15.89 -9.99
C ASN A 7 -3.84 -15.45 -8.61
N ALA A 8 -4.59 -14.57 -7.94
CA ALA A 8 -4.23 -14.01 -6.64
C ALA A 8 -4.07 -15.06 -5.54
N THR A 9 -4.97 -16.06 -5.46
CA THR A 9 -4.88 -17.14 -4.47
C THR A 9 -3.57 -17.91 -4.60
N ALA A 10 -3.22 -18.36 -5.81
CA ALA A 10 -1.97 -19.06 -6.08
C ALA A 10 -0.75 -18.16 -5.80
N ALA A 11 -0.83 -16.87 -6.09
CA ALA A 11 0.24 -15.93 -5.80
C ALA A 11 0.44 -15.66 -4.31
N LEU A 12 -0.58 -15.84 -3.45
CA LEU A 12 -0.46 -15.69 -2.00
C LEU A 12 -0.18 -17.00 -1.27
N GLU A 13 -0.33 -18.14 -1.94
CA GLU A 13 -0.13 -19.46 -1.35
C GLU A 13 1.26 -19.61 -0.68
N GLY A 14 1.25 -20.07 0.57
CA GLY A 14 2.44 -20.25 1.40
C GLY A 14 3.08 -18.96 1.94
N LEU A 15 2.49 -17.78 1.71
CA LEU A 15 2.97 -16.51 2.28
C LEU A 15 2.20 -16.07 3.52
N LEU A 16 0.92 -16.44 3.61
CA LEU A 16 -0.01 -15.91 4.60
C LEU A 16 0.10 -16.61 5.95
N HIS A 17 0.07 -15.82 7.02
CA HIS A 17 0.04 -16.28 8.39
C HIS A 17 -0.54 -15.17 9.29
N ASP A 18 -1.21 -15.55 10.38
CA ASP A 18 -1.79 -14.60 11.31
C ASP A 18 -0.70 -13.71 11.95
N GLY A 19 -1.05 -12.46 12.25
CA GLY A 19 -0.11 -11.53 12.89
C GLY A 19 0.84 -10.81 11.94
N MET A 20 0.84 -11.14 10.65
CA MET A 20 1.81 -10.58 9.70
C MET A 20 1.62 -9.08 9.43
N THR A 21 2.70 -8.41 9.04
CA THR A 21 2.65 -7.03 8.57
C THR A 21 2.54 -6.97 7.05
N ILE A 22 1.52 -6.28 6.54
CA ILE A 22 1.28 -6.10 5.10
C ILE A 22 1.44 -4.62 4.74
N ALA A 23 2.24 -4.32 3.72
CA ALA A 23 2.25 -3.01 3.07
C ALA A 23 1.38 -3.05 1.80
N ALA A 24 0.39 -2.17 1.70
CA ALA A 24 -0.51 -2.12 0.56
C ALA A 24 -0.35 -0.81 -0.21
N GLY A 25 -0.25 -0.92 -1.54
CA GLY A 25 -0.29 0.24 -2.43
C GLY A 25 -1.70 0.80 -2.63
N GLY A 26 -1.79 1.96 -3.27
CA GLY A 26 -3.05 2.65 -3.56
C GLY A 26 -3.23 3.98 -2.83
N PHE A 27 -4.23 4.74 -3.27
CA PHE A 27 -4.68 5.99 -2.65
C PHE A 27 -6.20 6.11 -2.84
N GLY A 28 -6.97 6.15 -1.75
CA GLY A 28 -8.41 5.92 -1.83
C GLY A 28 -8.69 4.59 -2.53
N LEU A 29 -9.41 4.63 -3.66
CA LEU A 29 -9.67 3.47 -4.53
C LEU A 29 -8.78 3.45 -5.80
N CYS A 30 -7.85 4.40 -5.93
CA CYS A 30 -7.01 4.54 -7.12
C CYS A 30 -5.73 3.73 -7.02
N GLY A 31 -5.58 2.72 -7.88
CA GLY A 31 -4.37 1.89 -7.92
C GLY A 31 -4.24 0.97 -6.71
N ILE A 32 -5.36 0.47 -6.19
CA ILE A 32 -5.40 -0.56 -5.14
C ILE A 32 -5.28 -1.96 -5.76
N PRO A 33 -4.68 -2.92 -5.03
CA PRO A 33 -4.57 -4.30 -5.49
C PRO A 33 -5.86 -5.11 -5.20
N GLU A 34 -6.92 -4.88 -5.98
CA GLU A 34 -8.28 -5.41 -5.77
C GLU A 34 -8.32 -6.94 -5.65
N LEU A 35 -7.60 -7.66 -6.53
CA LEU A 35 -7.65 -9.12 -6.59
C LEU A 35 -6.89 -9.75 -5.42
N LEU A 36 -5.73 -9.18 -5.08
CA LEU A 36 -4.95 -9.61 -3.92
C LEU A 36 -5.67 -9.30 -2.60
N ILE A 37 -6.37 -8.16 -2.50
CA ILE A 37 -7.21 -7.86 -1.34
C ILE A 37 -8.32 -8.88 -1.19
N GLN A 38 -9.03 -9.23 -2.27
CA GLN A 38 -10.08 -10.25 -2.21
C GLN A 38 -9.51 -11.61 -1.80
N ALA A 39 -8.35 -12.01 -2.35
CA ALA A 39 -7.72 -13.27 -1.95
C ALA A 39 -7.26 -13.28 -0.47
N LEU A 40 -6.88 -12.13 0.09
CA LEU A 40 -6.63 -12.00 1.54
C LEU A 40 -7.93 -12.17 2.34
N VAL A 41 -9.03 -11.57 1.90
CA VAL A 41 -10.35 -11.74 2.54
C VAL A 41 -10.73 -13.22 2.56
N ASP A 42 -10.64 -13.89 1.41
CA ASP A 42 -11.02 -15.30 1.25
C ASP A 42 -10.12 -16.25 2.06
N SER A 43 -8.84 -15.87 2.27
CA SER A 43 -7.91 -16.67 3.08
C SER A 43 -8.28 -16.72 4.57
N GLY A 44 -9.00 -15.72 5.06
CA GLY A 44 -9.39 -15.61 6.47
C GLY A 44 -8.25 -15.35 7.44
N VAL A 45 -7.03 -15.01 6.97
CA VAL A 45 -5.89 -14.66 7.84
C VAL A 45 -6.22 -13.47 8.73
N LYS A 46 -5.83 -13.51 10.01
CA LYS A 46 -6.23 -12.54 11.03
C LYS A 46 -5.05 -11.83 11.67
N ASP A 47 -5.40 -10.92 12.58
CA ASP A 47 -4.44 -10.19 13.40
C ASP A 47 -3.42 -9.39 12.57
N LEU A 48 -3.84 -8.93 11.39
CA LEU A 48 -2.97 -8.22 10.46
C LEU A 48 -2.62 -6.82 10.98
N THR A 49 -1.36 -6.43 10.78
CA THR A 49 -0.95 -5.03 10.78
C THR A 49 -0.86 -4.58 9.33
N VAL A 50 -1.63 -3.57 8.91
CA VAL A 50 -1.63 -3.10 7.52
C VAL A 50 -1.14 -1.66 7.44
N ALA A 51 -0.07 -1.45 6.68
CA ALA A 51 0.44 -0.13 6.31
C ALA A 51 -0.08 0.27 4.93
N SER A 52 -0.97 1.27 4.90
CA SER A 52 -1.59 1.78 3.69
C SER A 52 -2.01 3.22 3.91
N ASN A 53 -2.03 4.05 2.86
CA ASN A 53 -2.47 5.44 2.98
C ASN A 53 -3.88 5.55 3.56
N ASN A 54 -4.80 4.72 3.04
CA ASN A 54 -6.20 4.61 3.43
C ASN A 54 -6.61 3.14 3.53
N ALA A 55 -7.78 2.88 4.10
CA ALA A 55 -8.42 1.56 4.07
C ALA A 55 -9.40 1.38 2.88
N GLY A 56 -9.53 2.34 1.97
CA GLY A 56 -10.62 2.32 0.98
C GLY A 56 -11.97 2.66 1.61
N VAL A 57 -13.06 2.08 1.11
CA VAL A 57 -14.44 2.32 1.57
C VAL A 57 -15.04 1.04 2.14
N ASP A 58 -16.21 1.13 2.78
CA ASP A 58 -16.81 0.01 3.54
C ASP A 58 -16.94 -1.29 2.73
N ASP A 59 -17.25 -1.19 1.44
CA ASP A 59 -17.51 -2.32 0.54
C ASP A 59 -16.45 -2.51 -0.55
N PHE A 60 -15.31 -1.80 -0.48
CA PHE A 60 -14.28 -1.87 -1.52
C PHE A 60 -12.87 -1.51 -1.04
N GLY A 61 -11.87 -2.24 -1.54
CA GLY A 61 -10.48 -2.13 -1.08
C GLY A 61 -10.28 -2.77 0.30
N LEU A 62 -9.35 -2.26 1.09
CA LEU A 62 -9.00 -2.85 2.40
C LEU A 62 -10.16 -2.84 3.41
N GLY A 63 -11.22 -2.06 3.18
CA GLY A 63 -12.43 -2.03 4.00
C GLY A 63 -13.10 -3.40 4.08
N LEU A 64 -12.94 -4.24 3.05
CA LEU A 64 -13.41 -5.63 3.07
C LEU A 64 -12.76 -6.45 4.21
N LEU A 65 -11.48 -6.21 4.50
CA LEU A 65 -10.77 -6.88 5.60
C LEU A 65 -11.18 -6.32 6.98
N LEU A 66 -11.71 -5.10 7.04
CA LEU A 66 -12.30 -4.55 8.27
C LEU A 66 -13.63 -5.24 8.56
N GLN A 67 -14.48 -5.44 7.53
CA GLN A 67 -15.76 -6.16 7.67
C GLN A 67 -15.58 -7.58 8.23
N THR A 68 -14.51 -8.27 7.81
CA THR A 68 -14.19 -9.62 8.29
C THR A 68 -13.33 -9.64 9.57
N ARG A 69 -13.01 -8.47 10.13
CA ARG A 69 -12.14 -8.29 11.32
C ARG A 69 -10.78 -8.99 11.19
N GLN A 70 -10.19 -8.94 10.00
CA GLN A 70 -8.86 -9.50 9.74
C GLN A 70 -7.74 -8.55 10.13
N ILE A 71 -8.01 -7.25 10.22
CA ILE A 71 -7.03 -6.22 10.58
C ILE A 71 -7.14 -5.90 12.07
N ARG A 72 -6.04 -6.12 12.81
CA ARG A 72 -5.89 -5.66 14.20
C ARG A 72 -5.36 -4.23 14.27
N LYS A 73 -4.43 -3.87 13.37
CA LYS A 73 -3.77 -2.56 13.38
C LYS A 73 -3.68 -1.95 11.99
N MET A 74 -4.04 -0.68 11.86
CA MET A 74 -3.80 0.13 10.67
C MET A 74 -2.70 1.17 10.94
N MET A 75 -1.72 1.25 10.03
CA MET A 75 -0.76 2.34 9.95
C MET A 75 -1.14 3.20 8.74
N SER A 76 -1.83 4.33 8.98
CA SER A 76 -2.49 5.10 7.92
C SER A 76 -2.39 6.60 8.13
N SER A 77 -2.55 7.34 7.04
CA SER A 77 -2.50 8.80 7.05
C SER A 77 -3.86 9.46 7.09
N TYR A 78 -4.89 8.75 6.62
CA TYR A 78 -6.24 9.26 6.56
C TYR A 78 -7.24 8.11 6.57
N VAL A 79 -8.19 8.18 7.49
CA VAL A 79 -9.25 7.16 7.64
C VAL A 79 -10.30 7.33 6.55
N GLY A 80 -10.76 8.56 6.30
CA GLY A 80 -11.72 8.90 5.24
C GLY A 80 -13.14 8.41 5.46
N GLU A 81 -13.82 8.12 4.34
CA GLU A 81 -15.24 7.75 4.18
C GLU A 81 -15.52 6.26 4.51
N ASN A 82 -14.88 5.72 5.56
CA ASN A 82 -15.08 4.33 5.99
C ASN A 82 -15.70 4.32 7.40
N ALA A 83 -17.01 4.10 7.46
CA ALA A 83 -17.77 4.14 8.70
C ALA A 83 -17.39 2.97 9.63
N GLU A 84 -17.09 1.80 9.06
CA GLU A 84 -16.69 0.63 9.84
C GLU A 84 -15.31 0.82 10.49
N PHE A 85 -14.37 1.43 9.77
CA PHE A 85 -13.08 1.83 10.32
C PHE A 85 -13.27 2.72 11.54
N MET A 86 -14.04 3.81 11.38
CA MET A 86 -14.28 4.76 12.47
C MET A 86 -14.97 4.09 13.66
N ARG A 87 -15.95 3.22 13.42
CA ARG A 87 -16.61 2.44 14.47
C ARG A 87 -15.61 1.55 15.22
N GLN A 88 -14.81 0.75 14.51
CA GLN A 88 -13.83 -0.16 15.12
C GLN A 88 -12.77 0.61 15.91
N TYR A 89 -12.23 1.70 15.35
CA TYR A 89 -11.27 2.55 16.05
C TYR A 89 -11.83 3.14 17.35
N LEU A 90 -13.02 3.75 17.30
CA LEU A 90 -13.65 4.36 18.49
C LEU A 90 -14.05 3.31 19.55
N SER A 91 -14.33 2.07 19.14
CA SER A 91 -14.61 0.95 20.04
C SER A 91 -13.37 0.27 20.62
N GLY A 92 -12.17 0.58 20.11
CA GLY A 92 -10.92 -0.11 20.45
C GLY A 92 -10.74 -1.49 19.82
N GLU A 93 -11.62 -1.91 18.89
CA GLU A 93 -11.47 -3.14 18.09
C GLU A 93 -10.28 -3.04 17.12
N LEU A 94 -9.96 -1.83 16.65
CA LEU A 94 -8.88 -1.55 15.70
C LEU A 94 -7.86 -0.58 16.29
N GLU A 95 -6.59 -0.97 16.33
CA GLU A 95 -5.49 -0.07 16.66
C GLU A 95 -5.17 0.83 15.45
N LEU A 96 -5.07 2.14 15.66
CA LEU A 96 -4.64 3.08 14.63
C LEU A 96 -3.32 3.75 15.03
N GLU A 97 -2.30 3.54 14.20
CA GLU A 97 -1.09 4.36 14.21
C GLU A 97 -1.20 5.43 13.13
N PHE A 98 -1.53 6.65 13.54
CA PHE A 98 -1.67 7.77 12.61
C PHE A 98 -0.31 8.26 12.13
N ASN A 99 -0.18 8.41 10.81
CA ASN A 99 1.07 8.78 10.16
C ASN A 99 0.84 9.94 9.19
N PRO A 100 1.50 11.10 9.34
CA PRO A 100 1.48 12.11 8.28
C PRO A 100 1.83 11.49 6.93
N GLN A 101 1.06 11.78 5.87
CA GLN A 101 1.16 11.05 4.59
C GLN A 101 2.59 11.03 4.02
N GLY A 102 3.31 12.15 4.08
CA GLY A 102 4.71 12.23 3.65
C GLY A 102 5.62 11.34 4.49
N THR A 103 5.42 11.32 5.81
CA THR A 103 6.13 10.42 6.73
C THR A 103 5.83 8.95 6.43
N LEU A 104 4.57 8.57 6.18
CA LEU A 104 4.23 7.18 5.83
C LEU A 104 4.96 6.71 4.56
N ALA A 105 4.95 7.54 3.51
CA ALA A 105 5.64 7.26 2.26
C ALA A 105 7.15 7.11 2.48
N GLU A 106 7.74 8.01 3.27
CA GLU A 106 9.17 8.01 3.55
C GLU A 106 9.58 6.85 4.47
N ARG A 107 8.74 6.45 5.42
CA ARG A 107 8.95 5.25 6.24
C ARG A 107 8.97 3.98 5.40
N MET A 108 8.06 3.82 4.44
CA MET A 108 8.11 2.70 3.49
C MET A 108 9.36 2.74 2.62
N ARG A 109 9.68 3.89 2.01
CA ARG A 109 10.91 4.07 1.22
C ARG A 109 12.15 3.72 2.05
N ALA A 110 12.27 4.25 3.27
CA ALA A 110 13.39 4.03 4.17
C ALA A 110 13.58 2.55 4.47
N GLY A 111 12.50 1.82 4.79
CA GLY A 111 12.57 0.38 5.01
C GLY A 111 13.05 -0.39 3.79
N GLY A 112 12.53 -0.09 2.60
CA GLY A 112 13.01 -0.70 1.35
C GLY A 112 14.45 -0.34 0.95
N ALA A 113 14.95 0.80 1.43
CA ALA A 113 16.32 1.25 1.19
C ALA A 113 17.31 0.81 2.29
N GLY A 114 16.88 0.05 3.30
CA GLY A 114 17.74 -0.36 4.42
C GLY A 114 18.07 0.76 5.42
N ILE A 115 17.30 1.84 5.45
CA ILE A 115 17.43 2.95 6.38
C ILE A 115 16.56 2.67 7.62
N ALA A 116 17.20 2.39 8.75
CA ALA A 116 16.49 2.05 9.99
C ALA A 116 15.63 3.20 10.53
N GLY A 117 16.09 4.45 10.38
CA GLY A 117 15.33 5.63 10.74
C GLY A 117 15.88 6.91 10.12
N PHE A 118 15.04 7.94 10.06
CA PHE A 118 15.34 9.25 9.50
C PHE A 118 14.64 10.34 10.33
N TYR A 119 15.19 11.55 10.34
CA TYR A 119 14.57 12.68 11.01
C TYR A 119 13.69 13.47 10.03
N THR A 120 12.52 13.89 10.48
CA THR A 120 11.61 14.77 9.73
C THR A 120 11.02 15.85 10.63
N LYS A 121 10.76 17.04 10.07
CA LYS A 121 10.11 18.13 10.78
C LYS A 121 8.60 17.88 10.92
N THR A 122 8.02 17.05 10.05
CA THR A 122 6.59 16.79 10.01
C THR A 122 6.11 16.12 11.30
N GLY A 123 5.25 16.80 12.07
CA GLY A 123 4.67 16.28 13.32
C GLY A 123 5.28 16.87 14.59
N VAL A 124 6.38 17.63 14.50
CA VAL A 124 6.96 18.37 15.62
C VAL A 124 5.92 19.28 16.27
N GLY A 125 5.83 19.28 17.60
CA GLY A 125 4.86 20.06 18.37
C GLY A 125 3.42 19.54 18.31
N THR A 126 3.20 18.34 17.78
CA THR A 126 1.88 17.67 17.72
C THR A 126 1.91 16.33 18.46
N GLN A 127 0.76 15.69 18.65
CA GLN A 127 0.66 14.35 19.23
C GLN A 127 1.48 13.30 18.47
N ILE A 128 1.79 13.52 17.19
CA ILE A 128 2.63 12.62 16.38
C ILE A 128 4.08 12.54 16.90
N ALA A 129 4.56 13.57 17.58
CA ALA A 129 5.90 13.62 18.15
C ALA A 129 6.01 12.92 19.51
N GLU A 130 4.90 12.61 20.17
CA GLU A 130 4.91 12.04 21.52
C GLU A 130 5.65 10.69 21.56
N GLY A 131 6.60 10.56 22.48
CA GLY A 131 7.42 9.36 22.64
C GLY A 131 8.51 9.15 21.58
N LYS A 132 8.68 10.06 20.61
CA LYS A 132 9.73 9.99 19.59
C LYS A 132 10.97 10.77 20.00
N GLU A 133 12.13 10.32 19.51
CA GLU A 133 13.38 11.05 19.71
C GLU A 133 13.34 12.37 18.93
N VAL A 134 13.70 13.47 19.59
CA VAL A 134 13.79 14.81 18.99
C VAL A 134 15.25 15.18 18.84
N LYS A 135 15.61 15.74 17.68
CA LYS A 135 16.95 16.26 17.42
C LYS A 135 16.87 17.57 16.66
N SER A 136 17.64 18.56 17.11
CA SER A 136 17.74 19.86 16.44
C SER A 136 18.81 19.85 15.36
N PHE A 137 18.46 20.35 14.18
CA PHE A 137 19.37 20.61 13.06
C PHE A 137 19.17 22.07 12.64
N ASP A 138 20.27 22.83 12.57
CA ASP A 138 20.24 24.23 12.11
C ASP A 138 19.24 25.13 12.86
N GLY A 139 19.05 24.89 14.15
CA GLY A 139 18.13 25.65 15.02
C GLY A 139 16.67 25.22 14.93
N GLU A 140 16.35 24.16 14.17
CA GLU A 140 15.00 23.63 14.02
C GLU A 140 14.92 22.20 14.56
N ASP A 141 13.82 21.86 15.23
CA ASP A 141 13.59 20.51 15.77
C ASP A 141 13.01 19.56 14.73
N TYR A 142 13.43 18.30 14.79
CA TYR A 142 12.98 17.19 13.97
C TYR A 142 12.72 15.96 14.84
N ILE A 143 11.78 15.11 14.43
CA ILE A 143 11.48 13.83 15.10
C ILE A 143 12.05 12.65 14.33
N LEU A 144 12.56 11.65 15.05
CA LEU A 144 13.00 10.38 14.49
C LEU A 144 11.80 9.51 14.12
N GLU A 145 11.74 9.11 12.86
CA GLU A 145 10.80 8.14 12.32
C GLU A 145 11.53 6.86 11.91
N ARG A 146 10.88 5.72 12.04
CA ARG A 146 11.46 4.40 11.73
C ARG A 146 10.97 3.86 10.40
N GLY A 147 11.88 3.26 9.63
CA GLY A 147 11.53 2.56 8.40
C GLY A 147 10.50 1.46 8.65
N ILE A 148 9.56 1.27 7.71
CA ILE A 148 8.60 0.17 7.71
C ILE A 148 9.15 -0.92 6.81
N PHE A 149 9.33 -2.12 7.34
CA PHE A 149 9.68 -3.31 6.56
C PHE A 149 8.65 -4.40 6.85
N ALA A 150 7.81 -4.70 5.86
CA ALA A 150 6.66 -5.59 5.96
C ALA A 150 7.01 -7.04 5.60
N ASP A 151 6.22 -8.00 6.07
CA ASP A 151 6.33 -9.40 5.66
C ASP A 151 5.91 -9.61 4.21
N LEU A 152 4.85 -8.89 3.81
CA LEU A 152 4.25 -8.96 2.49
C LEU A 152 3.93 -7.56 2.00
N SER A 153 4.18 -7.32 0.71
CA SER A 153 3.66 -6.18 -0.01
C SER A 153 2.69 -6.64 -1.09
N ILE A 154 1.54 -5.96 -1.18
CA ILE A 154 0.57 -6.14 -2.25
C ILE A 154 0.42 -4.81 -3.01
N VAL A 155 0.62 -4.84 -4.33
CA VAL A 155 0.68 -3.62 -5.15
C VAL A 155 0.04 -3.81 -6.51
N LYS A 156 -0.42 -2.70 -7.11
CA LYS A 156 -1.09 -2.64 -8.41
C LYS A 156 -0.28 -1.80 -9.39
N ALA A 157 0.08 -2.37 -10.54
CA ALA A 157 0.66 -1.63 -11.67
C ALA A 157 -0.22 -1.70 -12.93
N TRP A 158 0.10 -0.91 -13.95
CA TRP A 158 -0.64 -0.96 -15.21
C TRP A 158 -0.17 -2.13 -16.06
N LYS A 159 1.13 -2.15 -16.38
CA LYS A 159 1.78 -3.25 -17.11
C LYS A 159 3.00 -3.73 -16.35
N ALA A 160 3.33 -5.00 -16.54
CA ALA A 160 4.65 -5.50 -16.19
C ALA A 160 5.18 -6.48 -17.23
N ASP A 161 6.49 -6.65 -17.30
CA ASP A 161 7.06 -7.79 -18.02
C ASP A 161 7.15 -9.04 -17.12
N GLU A 162 7.42 -10.20 -17.72
CA GLU A 162 7.54 -11.49 -17.01
C GLU A 162 8.65 -11.51 -15.94
N THR A 163 9.59 -10.57 -16.00
CA THR A 163 10.68 -10.41 -15.01
C THR A 163 10.27 -9.53 -13.83
N GLY A 164 9.11 -8.88 -13.91
CA GLY A 164 8.52 -8.02 -12.90
C GLY A 164 8.79 -6.53 -13.07
N ASN A 165 9.45 -6.09 -14.15
CA ASN A 165 9.60 -4.66 -14.41
C ASN A 165 8.22 -4.05 -14.64
N ALA A 166 7.90 -2.95 -13.96
CA ALA A 166 6.56 -2.41 -13.94
C ALA A 166 6.48 -0.96 -14.42
N VAL A 167 5.38 -0.66 -15.10
CA VAL A 167 4.95 0.69 -15.47
C VAL A 167 3.60 0.96 -14.80
N PHE A 168 3.45 2.15 -14.25
CA PHE A 168 2.24 2.62 -13.57
C PHE A 168 1.60 3.71 -14.43
N ARG A 169 0.28 3.87 -14.32
CA ARG A 169 -0.46 4.80 -15.18
C ARG A 169 -1.11 5.91 -14.38
N LYS A 170 -0.74 7.16 -14.70
CA LYS A 170 -1.28 8.38 -14.06
C LYS A 170 -1.06 8.36 -12.53
N THR A 171 -2.05 8.84 -11.77
CA THR A 171 -2.03 8.94 -10.31
C THR A 171 -2.19 7.59 -9.59
N ALA A 172 -2.48 6.51 -10.31
CA ALA A 172 -2.52 5.15 -9.75
C ALA A 172 -1.13 4.64 -9.29
N ARG A 173 -0.05 5.38 -9.56
CA ARG A 173 1.30 5.07 -9.07
C ARG A 173 1.39 5.20 -7.55
N ASN A 174 1.00 6.36 -7.00
CA ASN A 174 0.96 6.70 -5.58
C ASN A 174 1.93 5.91 -4.66
N PHE A 175 1.41 5.13 -3.71
CA PHE A 175 2.15 4.33 -2.73
C PHE A 175 2.62 2.96 -3.26
N ASN A 176 2.26 2.58 -4.49
CA ASN A 176 2.65 1.27 -5.01
C ASN A 176 4.18 1.06 -5.05
N PRO A 177 5.02 1.98 -5.58
CA PRO A 177 6.47 1.80 -5.52
C PRO A 177 7.05 1.70 -4.10
N PRO A 178 6.79 2.64 -3.16
CA PRO A 178 7.35 2.51 -1.81
C PRO A 178 6.85 1.28 -1.07
N ALA A 179 5.58 0.88 -1.25
CA ALA A 179 5.07 -0.38 -0.71
C ALA A 179 5.79 -1.60 -1.30
N ALA A 180 6.00 -1.64 -2.62
CA ALA A 180 6.68 -2.76 -3.29
C ALA A 180 8.10 -2.96 -2.76
N MET A 181 8.83 -1.87 -2.51
CA MET A 181 10.22 -1.90 -2.05
C MET A 181 10.36 -2.31 -0.58
N CYS A 182 9.33 -2.09 0.25
CA CYS A 182 9.41 -2.28 1.69
C CYS A 182 8.92 -3.66 2.18
N GLY A 183 8.51 -4.56 1.28
CA GLY A 183 8.08 -5.91 1.62
C GLY A 183 9.18 -6.94 1.46
N ARG A 184 9.30 -7.86 2.42
CA ARG A 184 10.15 -9.05 2.31
C ARG A 184 9.76 -9.92 1.11
N VAL A 185 8.46 -10.04 0.84
CA VAL A 185 7.92 -10.61 -0.40
C VAL A 185 6.93 -9.61 -0.99
N CYS A 186 7.02 -9.36 -2.28
CA CYS A 186 6.14 -8.43 -3.00
C CYS A 186 5.37 -9.18 -4.07
N VAL A 187 4.05 -9.11 -3.98
CA VAL A 187 3.11 -9.66 -4.95
C VAL A 187 2.44 -8.49 -5.67
N MET A 188 2.60 -8.45 -6.99
CA MET A 188 2.07 -7.39 -7.83
C MET A 188 0.97 -7.92 -8.74
N GLU A 189 -0.14 -7.20 -8.82
CA GLU A 189 -1.16 -7.42 -9.83
C GLU A 189 -1.09 -6.35 -10.92
N VAL A 190 -1.35 -6.76 -12.16
CA VAL A 190 -1.31 -5.90 -13.35
C VAL A 190 -2.48 -6.14 -14.28
N GLU A 191 -2.75 -5.18 -15.15
CA GLU A 191 -3.76 -5.34 -16.21
C GLU A 191 -3.21 -6.13 -17.39
N GLU A 192 -1.90 -6.04 -17.63
CA GLU A 192 -1.25 -6.66 -18.78
C GLU A 192 0.17 -7.10 -18.43
N ILE A 193 0.46 -8.38 -18.66
CA ILE A 193 1.81 -8.93 -18.67
C ILE A 193 2.30 -8.97 -20.12
N VAL A 194 3.48 -8.41 -20.35
CA VAL A 194 4.11 -8.37 -21.68
C VAL A 194 5.41 -9.19 -21.69
N PRO A 195 5.88 -9.66 -22.86
CA PRO A 195 7.17 -10.35 -22.95
C PRO A 195 8.33 -9.46 -22.48
N ALA A 196 9.35 -10.05 -21.86
CA ALA A 196 10.57 -9.33 -21.49
C ALA A 196 11.19 -8.61 -22.71
N GLY A 197 11.62 -7.37 -22.50
CA GLY A 197 12.11 -6.48 -23.57
C GLY A 197 11.03 -5.68 -24.31
N SER A 198 9.74 -5.92 -24.04
CA SER A 198 8.64 -5.12 -24.60
C SER A 198 8.44 -3.78 -23.90
N LEU A 199 8.94 -3.65 -22.66
CA LEU A 199 8.98 -2.39 -21.94
C LEU A 199 10.30 -1.69 -22.25
N GLU A 200 10.22 -0.43 -22.68
CA GLU A 200 11.41 0.42 -22.84
C GLU A 200 12.08 0.58 -21.46
N PRO A 201 13.37 0.22 -21.29
CA PRO A 201 14.12 0.36 -20.04
C PRO A 201 13.98 1.70 -19.30
N ASP A 202 14.09 2.84 -20.00
CA ASP A 202 13.97 4.20 -19.44
C ASP A 202 12.54 4.59 -19.07
N HIS A 203 11.54 3.80 -19.48
CA HIS A 203 10.15 3.97 -19.07
C HIS A 203 9.75 3.07 -17.88
N ILE A 204 10.62 2.18 -17.42
CA ILE A 204 10.37 1.32 -16.25
C ILE A 204 10.35 2.18 -14.99
N HIS A 205 9.26 2.13 -14.23
CA HIS A 205 9.14 2.87 -12.97
C HIS A 205 9.59 2.04 -11.76
N LEU A 206 9.31 0.75 -11.77
CA LEU A 206 9.71 -0.18 -10.71
C LEU A 206 10.51 -1.33 -11.34
N PRO A 207 11.82 -1.42 -11.08
CA PRO A 207 12.62 -2.53 -11.53
C PRO A 207 12.13 -3.86 -10.94
N GLY A 208 12.16 -4.92 -11.75
CA GLY A 208 11.61 -6.22 -11.39
C GLY A 208 12.28 -6.90 -10.21
N ILE A 209 13.44 -6.42 -9.75
CA ILE A 209 14.11 -6.92 -8.53
C ILE A 209 13.22 -6.82 -7.29
N TYR A 210 12.33 -5.82 -7.23
CA TYR A 210 11.42 -5.64 -6.09
C TYR A 210 10.17 -6.52 -6.17
N VAL A 211 9.93 -7.20 -7.30
CA VAL A 211 8.72 -8.01 -7.52
C VAL A 211 9.07 -9.48 -7.43
N HIS A 212 8.37 -10.21 -6.57
CA HIS A 212 8.62 -11.63 -6.31
C HIS A 212 7.59 -12.53 -6.99
N ARG A 213 6.33 -12.09 -7.01
CA ARG A 213 5.21 -12.80 -7.67
C ARG A 213 4.35 -11.79 -8.43
N LEU A 214 3.83 -12.19 -9.59
CA LEU A 214 3.12 -11.35 -10.54
C LEU A 214 1.85 -12.07 -11.00
N ILE A 215 0.72 -11.36 -11.01
CA ILE A 215 -0.54 -11.85 -11.57
C ILE A 215 -1.11 -10.84 -12.56
N GLN A 216 -1.89 -11.33 -13.52
CA GLN A 216 -2.70 -10.52 -14.41
C GLN A 216 -4.18 -10.72 -14.08
N GLY A 217 -4.98 -9.66 -14.19
CA GLY A 217 -6.43 -9.78 -14.09
C GLY A 217 -7.20 -8.52 -14.48
N ASP A 218 -8.52 -8.64 -14.44
CA ASP A 218 -9.45 -7.54 -14.64
C ASP A 218 -9.70 -6.81 -13.32
N HIS A 219 -9.93 -5.50 -13.38
CA HIS A 219 -10.06 -4.63 -12.21
C HIS A 219 -11.23 -3.67 -12.41
N GLU A 220 -12.05 -3.46 -11.37
CA GLU A 220 -13.23 -2.59 -11.40
C GLU A 220 -12.82 -1.12 -11.53
N LYS A 221 -11.76 -0.70 -10.83
CA LYS A 221 -11.25 0.69 -10.82
C LYS A 221 -12.33 1.71 -10.45
N ARG A 222 -13.04 1.43 -9.36
CA ARG A 222 -14.15 2.24 -8.85
C ARG A 222 -13.74 3.71 -8.65
N ILE A 223 -14.60 4.63 -9.08
CA ILE A 223 -14.44 6.07 -8.85
C ILE A 223 -15.32 6.46 -7.68
N GLU A 224 -14.69 6.89 -6.58
CA GLU A 224 -15.38 7.30 -5.35
C GLU A 224 -16.29 8.52 -5.58
N GLN A 225 -15.75 9.57 -6.20
CA GLN A 225 -16.51 10.78 -6.53
C GLN A 225 -16.29 11.15 -8.00
N ARG A 226 -17.31 10.89 -8.83
CA ARG A 226 -17.25 11.20 -10.28
C ARG A 226 -17.60 12.66 -10.53
N THR A 227 -16.58 13.52 -10.55
CA THR A 227 -16.71 14.93 -10.90
C THR A 227 -16.42 15.16 -12.38
N VAL A 228 -17.35 15.81 -13.09
CA VAL A 228 -17.18 16.21 -14.50
C VAL A 228 -17.44 17.70 -14.65
N ARG A 229 -16.83 18.35 -15.66
CA ARG A 229 -17.19 19.73 -16.02
C ARG A 229 -18.66 19.80 -16.44
N LYS A 230 -19.31 20.93 -16.20
CA LYS A 230 -20.63 21.20 -16.80
C LYS A 230 -20.47 21.20 -18.32
N ALA A 231 -21.43 20.60 -19.05
CA ALA A 231 -21.43 20.66 -20.50
C ALA A 231 -21.59 22.13 -20.92
N GLU A 232 -20.72 22.61 -21.82
CA GLU A 232 -20.92 23.91 -22.45
C GLU A 232 -22.18 23.82 -23.32
N THR A 233 -23.18 24.65 -23.04
CA THR A 233 -24.32 24.82 -23.94
C THR A 233 -23.80 25.46 -25.22
N ALA A 234 -23.93 24.73 -26.35
CA ALA A 234 -23.56 25.19 -27.68
C ALA A 234 -24.34 26.44 -28.12
#